data_AF-A0A4Y1WQ60-F1
#
_entry.id   AF-A0A4Y1WQ60-F1
#
_cell.length_a   1.000
_cell.length_b   1.000
_cell.length_c   1.000
_cell.angle_alpha   90.00
_cell.angle_beta   90.00
_cell.angle_gamma   90.00
#
_symmetry.space_group_name_H-M   'P 1'
#
loop_
_entity.id
_entity.type
_entity.pdbx_description
1 polymer ?
#
loop_
_entity_poly.entity_id
_entity_poly.type
_entity_poly.pdbx_seq_one_letter_code
_entity_poly.pdbx_strand_id
1 'polypeptide(L)'
;MRLVILLLYYGFLRFLPATDNAYWIFSLFRKTRSWVGHFLFDQCGKQINIEHGANFGTGRGISIGDRSGIGIRAKIRGPLHIGSDVMMGPDVIILTSTHEISRTDIPMREQGGVQEKKIEQ
;
A
#
# COMPACT_ATOMS: atom_id res chain seq x y z
N MET A 1 17.18 2.50 9.15
CA MET A 1 16.87 1.36 8.27
C MET A 1 15.62 1.59 7.41
N ARG A 2 14.46 1.96 7.97
CA ARG A 2 13.21 2.14 7.22
C ARG A 2 13.30 3.08 6.02
N LEU A 3 13.94 4.24 6.17
CA LEU A 3 14.12 5.20 5.07
C LEU A 3 14.92 4.60 3.90
N VAL A 4 15.97 3.83 4.19
CA VAL A 4 16.78 3.16 3.16
C VAL A 4 15.95 2.14 2.39
N ILE A 5 15.14 1.35 3.08
CA ILE A 5 14.23 0.37 2.45
C ILE A 5 13.17 1.08 1.62
N LEU A 6 12.66 2.22 2.11
CA LEU A 6 11.71 3.04 1.38
C LEU A 6 12.32 3.59 0.08
N LEU A 7 13.55 4.12 0.15
CA LEU A 7 14.29 4.59 -1.02
C LEU A 7 14.59 3.45 -2.00
N LEU A 8 14.99 2.29 -1.51
CA LEU A 8 15.19 1.09 -2.33
C LEU A 8 13.88 0.68 -3.03
N TYR A 9 12.76 0.69 -2.30
CA TYR A 9 11.47 0.34 -2.86
C TYR A 9 11.05 1.32 -3.95
N TYR A 10 10.97 2.62 -3.64
CA TYR A 10 10.49 3.62 -4.57
C TYR A 10 11.48 3.97 -5.69
N GLY A 11 12.78 3.77 -5.47
CA GLY A 11 13.81 4.00 -6.48
C GLY A 11 14.01 2.82 -7.43
N PHE A 12 13.69 1.59 -7.00
CA PHE A 12 13.96 0.40 -7.80
C PHE A 12 12.84 -0.65 -7.74
N LEU A 13 12.57 -1.25 -6.56
CA LEU A 13 11.72 -2.46 -6.48
C LEU A 13 10.29 -2.23 -7.00
N ARG A 14 9.74 -1.04 -6.82
CA ARG A 14 8.41 -0.65 -7.32
C ARG A 14 8.27 -0.83 -8.83
N PHE A 15 9.35 -0.69 -9.60
CA PHE A 15 9.36 -0.78 -11.06
C PHE A 15 9.62 -2.18 -11.60
N LEU A 16 9.92 -3.16 -10.73
CA LEU A 16 10.10 -4.54 -11.18
C LEU A 16 8.80 -5.08 -11.83
N PRO A 17 8.89 -5.94 -12.87
CA PRO A 17 7.74 -6.41 -13.66
C PRO A 17 6.58 -7.01 -12.85
N ALA A 18 5.35 -6.85 -13.34
CA ALA A 18 4.14 -7.43 -12.75
C ALA A 18 4.17 -8.96 -12.75
N THR A 19 3.62 -9.61 -11.72
CA THR A 19 3.70 -11.09 -11.57
C THR A 19 2.56 -11.82 -12.31
N ASP A 20 2.09 -11.26 -13.42
CA ASP A 20 1.01 -11.79 -14.27
C ASP A 20 1.48 -12.77 -15.35
N ASN A 21 2.79 -13.06 -15.40
CA ASN A 21 3.40 -13.96 -16.37
C ASN A 21 3.88 -15.26 -15.71
N ALA A 22 3.75 -16.39 -16.43
CA ALA A 22 4.03 -17.74 -15.92
C ALA A 22 5.54 -18.10 -15.80
N TYR A 23 6.45 -17.15 -16.01
CA TYR A 23 7.89 -17.41 -15.92
C TYR A 23 8.39 -17.35 -14.48
N TRP A 24 9.23 -18.32 -14.10
CA TRP A 24 9.75 -18.48 -12.72
C TRP A 24 10.42 -17.22 -12.16
N ILE A 25 11.10 -16.43 -13.00
CA ILE A 25 11.81 -15.21 -12.59
C ILE A 25 10.87 -14.14 -12.01
N PHE A 26 9.60 -14.14 -12.41
CA PHE A 26 8.60 -13.20 -11.89
C PHE A 26 8.20 -13.50 -10.45
N SER A 27 8.34 -14.76 -10.01
CA SER A 27 8.20 -15.14 -8.60
C SER A 27 9.30 -14.50 -7.75
N LEU A 28 10.52 -14.35 -8.30
CA LEU A 28 11.61 -13.65 -7.62
C LEU A 28 11.29 -12.17 -7.46
N PHE A 29 10.80 -11.50 -8.52
CA PHE A 29 10.37 -10.10 -8.45
C PHE A 29 9.25 -9.88 -7.44
N ARG A 30 8.26 -10.78 -7.38
CA ARG A 30 7.25 -10.74 -6.33
C ARG A 30 7.87 -10.79 -4.94
N LYS A 31 8.77 -11.76 -4.70
CA LYS A 31 9.37 -11.97 -3.37
C LYS A 31 10.19 -10.75 -2.94
N THR A 32 11.01 -10.19 -3.81
CA THR A 32 11.84 -9.03 -3.48
C THR A 32 11.00 -7.79 -3.21
N ARG A 33 9.96 -7.53 -4.02
CA ARG A 33 9.01 -6.44 -3.78
C ARG A 33 8.24 -6.63 -2.48
N SER A 34 7.76 -7.84 -2.21
CA SER A 34 6.89 -8.12 -1.07
C SER A 34 7.65 -8.13 0.26
N TRP A 35 8.94 -8.47 0.22
CA TRP A 35 9.81 -8.49 1.41
C TRP A 35 9.87 -7.15 2.15
N VAL A 36 9.79 -6.02 1.43
CA VAL A 36 9.84 -4.70 2.07
C VAL A 36 8.66 -4.47 3.03
N GLY A 37 7.52 -5.14 2.80
CA GLY A 37 6.33 -5.04 3.65
C GLY A 37 6.62 -5.36 5.11
N HIS A 38 7.50 -6.34 5.37
CA HIS A 38 7.89 -6.72 6.74
C HIS A 38 8.65 -5.64 7.51
N PHE A 39 9.17 -4.62 6.82
CA PHE A 39 9.89 -3.49 7.44
C PHE A 39 9.11 -2.18 7.37
N LEU A 40 8.20 -2.07 6.40
CA LEU A 40 7.48 -0.84 6.10
C LEU A 40 6.05 -0.83 6.63
N PHE A 41 5.41 -1.97 6.83
CA PHE A 41 4.04 -2.07 7.37
C PHE A 41 4.06 -2.30 8.87
N ASP A 42 2.97 -1.93 9.54
CA ASP A 42 2.81 -2.12 10.98
C ASP A 42 2.61 -3.61 11.30
N GLN A 43 1.94 -4.34 10.40
CA GLN A 43 1.85 -5.80 10.41
C GLN A 43 1.94 -6.34 8.97
N CYS A 44 2.67 -7.45 8.80
CA CYS A 44 2.87 -8.07 7.49
C CYS A 44 2.83 -9.59 7.63
N GLY A 45 1.77 -10.20 7.08
CA GLY A 45 1.57 -11.63 7.03
C GLY A 45 2.51 -12.37 6.08
N LYS A 46 2.30 -13.68 5.95
CA LYS A 46 3.05 -14.59 5.09
C LYS A 46 2.47 -14.62 3.68
N GLN A 47 3.35 -14.84 2.69
CA GLN A 47 2.97 -15.01 1.28
C GLN A 47 2.20 -13.82 0.69
N ILE A 48 2.41 -12.62 1.22
CA ILE A 48 1.79 -11.42 0.66
C ILE A 48 2.30 -11.12 -0.76
N ASN A 49 1.58 -10.26 -1.49
CA ASN A 49 2.01 -9.70 -2.76
C ASN A 49 1.97 -8.18 -2.72
N ILE A 50 3.10 -7.53 -3.00
CA ILE A 50 3.11 -6.11 -3.36
C ILE A 50 3.38 -6.05 -4.86
N GLU A 51 2.35 -5.70 -5.65
CA GLU A 51 2.44 -5.71 -7.11
C GLU A 51 3.20 -4.53 -7.71
N HIS A 52 3.45 -4.66 -9.01
CA HIS A 52 4.13 -3.65 -9.81
C HIS A 52 3.47 -2.28 -9.65
N GLY A 53 4.28 -1.26 -9.37
CA GLY A 53 3.81 0.12 -9.32
C GLY A 53 2.99 0.50 -8.08
N ALA A 54 2.72 -0.44 -7.15
CA ALA A 54 1.97 -0.16 -5.93
C ALA A 54 2.57 1.03 -5.15
N ASN A 55 1.70 1.83 -4.53
CA ASN A 55 2.06 3.04 -3.81
C ASN A 55 1.33 3.10 -2.48
N PHE A 56 2.04 2.72 -1.42
CA PHE A 56 1.52 2.68 -0.04
C PHE A 56 2.04 3.84 0.83
N GLY A 57 2.57 4.91 0.22
CA GLY A 57 3.23 6.00 0.96
C GLY A 57 4.41 5.48 1.79
N THR A 58 4.45 5.79 3.08
CA THR A 58 5.50 5.32 4.00
C THR A 58 5.27 3.91 4.54
N GLY A 59 4.08 3.33 4.30
CA GLY A 59 3.63 2.07 4.88
C GLY A 59 3.10 2.17 6.32
N ARG A 60 3.22 3.34 6.98
CA ARG A 60 2.68 3.55 8.34
C ARG A 60 1.16 3.44 8.36
N GLY A 61 0.62 2.83 9.41
CA GLY A 61 -0.81 2.64 9.57
C GLY A 61 -1.38 1.53 8.68
N ILE A 62 -0.55 0.76 7.98
CA ILE A 62 -0.99 -0.31 7.10
C ILE A 62 -0.66 -1.65 7.73
N SER A 63 -1.65 -2.54 7.77
CA SER A 63 -1.52 -3.94 8.18
C SER A 63 -2.06 -4.83 7.07
N ILE A 64 -1.37 -5.93 6.77
CA ILE A 64 -1.78 -6.90 5.75
C ILE A 64 -1.65 -8.34 6.26
N GLY A 65 -2.72 -9.13 6.13
CA GLY A 65 -2.79 -10.53 6.54
C GLY A 65 -2.14 -11.50 5.55
N ASP A 66 -2.14 -12.78 5.93
CA ASP A 66 -1.57 -13.88 5.12
C ASP A 66 -2.27 -14.03 3.75
N ARG A 67 -1.49 -14.40 2.73
CA ARG A 67 -1.99 -14.70 1.36
C ARG A 67 -2.76 -13.55 0.70
N SER A 68 -2.50 -12.30 1.11
CA SER A 68 -3.16 -11.11 0.58
C SER A 68 -2.26 -10.28 -0.34
N GLY A 69 -2.87 -9.47 -1.20
CA GLY A 69 -2.14 -8.67 -2.19
C GLY A 69 -2.53 -7.19 -2.20
N ILE A 70 -1.56 -6.32 -2.48
CA ILE A 70 -1.76 -4.95 -2.96
C ILE A 70 -1.61 -4.99 -4.48
N GLY A 71 -2.67 -4.60 -5.20
CA GLY A 71 -2.78 -4.77 -6.64
C GLY A 71 -1.83 -3.90 -7.47
N ILE A 72 -1.74 -4.21 -8.77
CA ILE A 72 -0.89 -3.49 -9.74
C ILE A 72 -1.27 -2.01 -9.73
N ARG A 73 -0.29 -1.13 -9.55
CA ARG A 73 -0.44 0.35 -9.50
C ARG A 73 -1.44 0.86 -8.45
N ALA A 74 -1.84 0.01 -7.50
CA ALA A 74 -2.75 0.44 -6.44
C ALA A 74 -2.15 1.58 -5.61
N LYS A 75 -2.99 2.51 -5.16
CA LYS A 75 -2.59 3.65 -4.31
C LYS A 75 -3.36 3.57 -3.00
N ILE A 76 -2.68 3.17 -1.93
CA ILE A 76 -3.31 2.96 -0.62
C ILE A 76 -2.69 3.85 0.45
N ARG A 77 -3.49 4.35 1.39
CA ARG A 77 -3.02 5.14 2.55
C ARG A 77 -3.57 4.50 3.83
N GLY A 78 -2.76 4.54 4.89
CA GLY A 78 -3.20 4.12 6.23
C GLY A 78 -3.98 5.25 6.92
N PRO A 79 -4.75 4.96 7.98
CA PRO A 79 -4.93 3.68 8.65
C PRO A 79 -5.77 2.69 7.85
N LEU A 80 -5.19 1.52 7.54
CA LEU A 80 -5.78 0.48 6.70
C LEU A 80 -5.40 -0.90 7.23
N HIS A 81 -6.39 -1.77 7.38
CA HIS A 81 -6.20 -3.19 7.65
C HIS A 81 -6.72 -4.01 6.47
N ILE A 82 -5.83 -4.77 5.83
CA ILE A 82 -6.15 -5.76 4.82
C ILE A 82 -6.11 -7.13 5.50
N GLY A 83 -7.21 -7.87 5.44
CA GLY A 83 -7.34 -9.20 6.04
C GLY A 83 -6.46 -10.27 5.39
N SER A 84 -6.72 -11.53 5.72
CA SER A 84 -6.12 -12.70 5.04
C SER A 84 -6.94 -13.12 3.82
N ASP A 85 -6.27 -13.71 2.83
CA ASP A 85 -6.89 -14.20 1.58
C ASP A 85 -7.57 -13.09 0.75
N VAL A 86 -7.07 -11.86 0.83
CA VAL A 86 -7.60 -10.71 0.09
C VAL A 86 -6.92 -10.57 -1.27
N MET A 87 -7.73 -10.65 -2.33
CA MET A 87 -7.31 -10.35 -3.70
C MET A 87 -7.66 -8.90 -4.05
N MET A 88 -6.66 -8.09 -4.36
CA MET A 88 -6.85 -6.70 -4.79
C MET A 88 -6.59 -6.57 -6.30
N GLY A 89 -7.57 -6.03 -7.03
CA GLY A 89 -7.44 -5.74 -8.45
C GLY A 89 -6.42 -4.63 -8.77
N PRO A 90 -6.07 -4.44 -10.06
CA PRO A 90 -5.24 -3.33 -10.49
C PRO A 90 -5.93 -1.98 -10.22
N ASP A 91 -5.11 -0.93 -10.05
CA ASP A 91 -5.54 0.47 -9.95
C ASP A 91 -6.54 0.78 -8.82
N VAL A 92 -6.62 -0.08 -7.79
CA VAL A 92 -7.41 0.20 -6.58
C VAL A 92 -6.83 1.41 -5.83
N ILE A 93 -7.70 2.35 -5.47
CA ILE A 93 -7.34 3.55 -4.69
C ILE A 93 -8.05 3.50 -3.34
N ILE A 94 -7.28 3.50 -2.26
CA ILE A 94 -7.79 3.59 -0.88
C ILE A 94 -7.19 4.85 -0.24
N LEU A 95 -8.04 5.83 0.06
CA LEU A 95 -7.67 7.08 0.73
C LEU A 95 -8.46 7.17 2.04
N THR A 96 -7.75 7.40 3.12
CA THR A 96 -8.25 7.35 4.51
C THR A 96 -8.28 8.73 5.17
N SER A 97 -7.59 9.71 4.57
CA SER A 97 -7.56 11.10 4.99
C SER A 97 -8.57 11.90 4.18
N THR A 98 -9.32 12.76 4.86
CA THR A 98 -10.29 13.67 4.27
C THR A 98 -10.13 15.08 4.83
N HIS A 99 -10.63 16.06 4.06
CA HIS A 99 -10.74 17.43 4.51
C HIS A 99 -11.89 17.60 5.50
N GLU A 100 -11.76 18.62 6.35
CA GLU A 100 -12.88 19.17 7.11
C GLU A 100 -13.87 19.82 6.12
N ILE A 101 -15.17 19.69 6.39
CA ILE A 101 -16.25 20.12 5.49
C ILE A 101 -17.35 20.93 6.18
N SER A 102 -17.27 21.12 7.50
CA SER A 102 -18.29 21.82 8.28
C SER A 102 -18.41 23.32 7.94
N ARG A 103 -17.37 23.92 7.36
CA ARG A 103 -17.32 25.35 7.06
C ARG A 103 -17.56 25.63 5.58
N THR A 104 -18.76 26.06 5.23
CA THR A 104 -19.10 26.47 3.85
C THR A 104 -18.69 27.90 3.53
N ASP A 105 -18.17 28.65 4.52
CA ASP A 105 -17.77 30.05 4.41
C ASP A 105 -16.31 30.25 3.98
N ILE A 106 -15.48 29.19 3.99
CA ILE A 106 -14.10 29.21 3.49
C ILE A 106 -13.81 28.03 2.54
N PRO A 107 -12.89 28.18 1.57
CA PRO A 107 -12.51 27.10 0.68
C PRO A 107 -11.96 25.88 1.43
N MET A 108 -12.29 24.65 0.97
CA MET A 108 -11.92 23.38 1.60
C MET A 108 -10.42 23.22 1.90
N ARG A 109 -9.54 23.82 1.08
CA ARG A 109 -8.08 23.81 1.29
C ARG A 109 -7.63 24.53 2.56
N GLU A 110 -8.46 25.43 3.10
CA GLU A 110 -8.18 26.25 4.29
C GLU A 110 -8.87 25.69 5.55
N GLN A 111 -9.68 24.63 5.40
CA GLN A 111 -10.46 24.05 6.51
C GLN A 111 -9.65 23.04 7.36
N GLY A 112 -8.50 22.59 6.87
CA GLY A 112 -7.70 21.55 7.54
C GLY A 112 -8.17 20.13 7.19
N GLY A 113 -7.76 19.16 8.01
CA GLY A 113 -8.07 17.74 7.83
C GLY A 113 -8.79 17.14 9.03
N VAL A 114 -9.56 16.08 8.81
CA VAL A 114 -10.26 15.33 9.85
C VAL A 114 -9.38 14.17 10.33
N GLN A 115 -9.55 13.76 11.58
CA GLN A 115 -8.89 12.57 12.13
C GLN A 115 -9.25 11.33 11.29
N GLU A 116 -8.22 10.57 10.92
CA GLU A 116 -8.35 9.42 10.03
C GLU A 116 -9.12 8.28 10.70
N LYS A 117 -10.11 7.70 10.00
CA LYS A 117 -10.81 6.48 10.45
C LYS A 117 -10.15 5.26 9.81
N LYS A 118 -9.92 4.22 10.61
CA LYS A 118 -9.37 2.95 10.12
C LYS A 118 -10.35 2.29 9.16
N ILE A 119 -9.86 1.94 7.97
CA ILE A 119 -10.62 1.19 6.97
C ILE A 119 -10.24 -0.30 7.06
N GLU A 120 -11.24 -1.17 6.95
CA GLU A 120 -11.07 -2.63 6.93
C GLU A 120 -11.43 -3.14 5.51
N GLN A 121 -10.56 -3.98 4.95
CA GLN A 121 -10.68 -4.58 3.62
C GLN A 121 -10.31 -6.06 3.65
#